data_AF-A0A2G9U2D8-F1
#
_entry.id   AF-A0A2G9U2D8-F1
#
_cell.length_a   1.000
_cell.length_b   1.000
_cell.length_c   1.000
_cell.angle_alpha   90.00
_cell.angle_beta   90.00
_cell.angle_gamma   90.00
#
_symmetry.space_group_name_H-M   'P 1'
#
loop_
_entity.id
_entity.type
_entity.pdbx_description
1 polymer ?
#
loop_
_entity_poly.entity_id
_entity_poly.type
_entity_poly.pdbx_seq_one_letter_code
_entity_poly.pdbx_strand_id
1 'polypeptide(L)'
;VESRNPYAHWSGATLNRHGESDRNIGQIVKQGQGRDLLIEKEPVVNTFISVPKDKGMLNCAAFVAGIIQAMLDASNFPCQVSAHWWNNGTAYVIRFEELVISREAAMKCNEVDKAHRKKGRFNTKAAEFGTVEWPLEDVFFFDVETCVLDGQLPTLAVALSAKAWYCWCSERLVHLTPVPLLARLEHLIPLGGSEKPRVAIGHNVGYDRARAREPYEKKKTLLRFMDTMSMAIPMFGMADHQVVTYETDDSDFTLREKLAERWRDTWDDRVCRNSLLAVHQHLYRDKLRMTKQSKQFQEFFVKEDIHLIQQNFQVLVNYCADDNLACCQIFKKLWLEYQNRLVFILFYR
;
A
#
# COMPACT_ATOMS: atom_id res chain seq x y z
N VAL A 1 14.08 -15.46 38.51
CA VAL A 1 12.68 -15.49 38.99
C VAL A 1 11.81 -15.16 37.79
N GLU A 2 10.98 -16.12 37.40
CA GLU A 2 10.37 -16.26 36.08
C GLU A 2 9.52 -15.06 35.61
N SER A 3 9.66 -14.77 34.32
CA SER A 3 8.81 -13.87 33.54
C SER A 3 7.37 -14.41 33.51
N ARG A 4 6.44 -13.69 34.14
CA ARG A 4 5.01 -13.98 34.01
C ARG A 4 4.54 -13.71 32.59
N ASN A 5 4.12 -14.79 31.95
CA ASN A 5 3.41 -14.83 30.69
C ASN A 5 2.05 -14.10 30.81
N PRO A 6 1.76 -13.06 30.00
CA PRO A 6 0.50 -12.32 30.04
C PRO A 6 -0.72 -13.12 29.51
N TYR A 7 -0.57 -14.37 29.08
CA TYR A 7 -1.69 -15.23 28.65
C TYR A 7 -2.43 -15.96 29.79
N ALA A 8 -2.11 -15.70 31.06
CA ALA A 8 -2.57 -16.51 32.19
C ALA A 8 -3.93 -16.10 32.83
N HIS A 9 -4.73 -15.23 32.21
CA HIS A 9 -6.09 -14.94 32.71
C HIS A 9 -7.17 -15.30 31.68
N TRP A 10 -7.55 -16.58 31.70
CA TRP A 10 -8.77 -17.09 31.07
C TRP A 10 -9.62 -17.77 32.15
N SER A 11 -10.63 -17.07 32.65
CA SER A 11 -11.75 -17.67 33.36
C SER A 11 -13.02 -16.90 33.01
N GLY A 12 -13.85 -17.50 32.16
CA GLY A 12 -15.11 -16.94 31.70
C GLY A 12 -15.71 -17.86 30.66
N ALA A 13 -16.20 -19.02 31.12
CA ALA A 13 -16.96 -19.93 30.27
C ALA A 13 -18.32 -19.30 29.94
N THR A 14 -18.54 -18.96 28.68
CA THR A 14 -19.89 -18.81 28.10
C THR A 14 -20.09 -19.94 27.11
N LEU A 15 -20.91 -20.92 27.48
CA LEU A 15 -21.38 -21.98 26.59
C LEU A 15 -22.21 -21.37 25.45
N ASN A 16 -21.68 -21.38 24.23
CA ASN A 16 -22.47 -21.23 23.01
C ASN A 16 -22.81 -22.60 22.42
N ARG A 17 -23.86 -22.66 21.58
CA ARG A 17 -24.49 -23.86 20.99
C ARG A 17 -23.56 -24.77 20.12
N HIS A 18 -22.25 -24.53 20.09
CA HIS A 18 -21.27 -25.21 19.25
C HIS A 18 -20.03 -25.70 20.02
N GLY A 19 -20.20 -26.19 21.25
CA GLY A 19 -19.12 -26.61 22.16
C GLY A 19 -18.17 -27.73 21.67
N GLU A 20 -18.43 -28.34 20.51
CA GLU A 20 -17.50 -29.25 19.82
C GLU A 20 -16.46 -28.53 18.94
N SER A 21 -16.78 -27.35 18.40
CA SER A 21 -15.89 -26.60 17.47
C SER A 21 -14.69 -25.95 18.17
N ASP A 22 -14.90 -25.40 19.37
CA ASP A 22 -13.83 -24.75 20.16
C ASP A 22 -12.75 -25.73 20.61
N ARG A 23 -13.11 -27.01 20.83
CA ARG A 23 -12.14 -28.07 21.18
C ARG A 23 -11.22 -28.41 20.01
N ASN A 24 -11.74 -28.40 18.77
CA ASN A 24 -10.96 -28.69 17.57
C ASN A 24 -9.94 -27.59 17.26
N ILE A 25 -10.30 -26.31 17.40
CA ILE A 25 -9.35 -25.21 17.15
C ILE A 25 -8.28 -25.16 18.25
N GLY A 26 -8.66 -25.41 19.52
CA GLY A 26 -7.69 -25.56 20.62
C GLY A 26 -6.69 -26.71 20.42
N GLN A 27 -7.08 -27.80 19.72
CA GLN A 27 -6.18 -28.86 19.29
C GLN A 27 -5.34 -28.46 18.06
N ILE A 28 -5.90 -27.73 17.10
CA ILE A 28 -5.20 -27.23 15.90
C ILE A 28 -4.06 -26.26 16.28
N VAL A 29 -4.29 -25.39 17.27
CA VAL A 29 -3.29 -24.43 17.80
C VAL A 29 -2.17 -25.14 18.56
N LYS A 30 -2.48 -26.27 19.24
CA LYS A 30 -1.51 -27.03 20.04
C LYS A 30 -0.62 -27.98 19.22
N GLN A 31 -0.93 -28.23 17.94
CA GLN A 31 -0.28 -29.29 17.13
C GLN A 31 0.54 -28.81 15.91
N GLY A 32 1.19 -27.65 15.90
CA GLY A 32 2.17 -27.41 14.84
C GLY A 32 2.90 -26.08 14.83
N GLN A 33 4.22 -26.14 14.67
CA GLN A 33 4.99 -25.05 14.06
C GLN A 33 4.45 -24.78 12.64
N GLY A 34 4.31 -23.49 12.26
CA GLY A 34 3.94 -23.09 10.89
C GLY A 34 2.46 -22.86 10.60
N ARG A 35 1.61 -22.68 11.63
CA ARG A 35 0.18 -22.36 11.46
C ARG A 35 -0.16 -21.02 12.09
N ASP A 36 -0.60 -20.07 11.27
CA ASP A 36 -1.05 -18.75 11.72
C ASP A 36 -2.58 -18.65 11.66
N LEU A 37 -3.15 -17.84 12.55
CA LEU A 37 -4.59 -17.69 12.74
C LEU A 37 -5.01 -16.23 12.58
N LEU A 38 -6.00 -15.99 11.73
CA LEU A 38 -6.72 -14.72 11.64
C LEU A 38 -8.15 -14.95 12.15
N ILE A 39 -8.62 -14.13 13.09
CA ILE A 39 -9.96 -14.27 13.67
C ILE A 39 -10.81 -13.05 13.27
N GLU A 40 -11.93 -13.30 12.63
CA GLU A 40 -12.93 -12.31 12.28
C GLU A 40 -14.21 -12.56 13.08
N LYS A 41 -14.66 -11.56 13.84
CA LYS A 41 -15.81 -11.70 14.73
C LYS A 41 -17.14 -11.66 13.98
N GLU A 42 -17.24 -10.88 12.91
CA GLU A 42 -18.49 -10.62 12.17
C GLU A 42 -18.26 -10.68 10.64
N PRO A 43 -17.97 -11.87 10.08
CA PRO A 43 -17.77 -12.02 8.65
C PRO A 43 -19.04 -11.71 7.86
N VAL A 44 -19.00 -10.60 7.10
CA VAL A 44 -20.10 -10.09 6.27
C VAL A 44 -20.70 -11.16 5.37
N VAL A 45 -19.85 -12.02 4.81
CA VAL A 45 -20.26 -13.12 3.92
C VAL A 45 -21.08 -14.21 4.63
N ASN A 46 -20.94 -14.38 5.94
CA ASN A 46 -21.79 -15.29 6.71
C ASN A 46 -23.13 -14.64 7.10
N THR A 47 -23.25 -13.31 7.03
CA THR A 47 -24.47 -12.57 7.36
C THR A 47 -25.47 -12.56 6.21
N PHE A 48 -24.99 -12.49 4.96
CA PHE A 48 -25.85 -12.23 3.79
C PHE A 48 -25.98 -13.42 2.83
N ILE A 49 -25.40 -14.57 3.14
CA ILE A 49 -25.50 -15.79 2.34
C ILE A 49 -26.35 -16.82 3.08
N SER A 50 -27.50 -17.17 2.50
CA SER A 50 -28.38 -18.21 3.04
C SER A 50 -27.74 -19.59 2.89
N VAL A 51 -27.48 -20.27 4.01
CA VAL A 51 -26.96 -21.65 4.02
C VAL A 51 -28.15 -22.63 4.05
N PRO A 52 -28.23 -23.58 3.09
CA PRO A 52 -29.24 -24.65 3.13
C PRO A 52 -29.18 -25.46 4.43
N LYS A 53 -30.34 -25.94 4.92
CA LYS A 53 -30.45 -26.63 6.22
C LYS A 53 -29.60 -27.91 6.30
N ASP A 54 -29.38 -28.57 5.16
CA ASP A 54 -28.53 -29.75 4.98
C ASP A 54 -27.02 -29.42 5.02
N LYS A 55 -26.65 -28.14 4.95
CA LYS A 55 -25.25 -27.66 4.92
C LYS A 55 -24.91 -26.74 6.09
N GLY A 56 -25.61 -26.86 7.22
CA GLY A 56 -25.47 -25.95 8.38
C GLY A 56 -24.06 -25.84 9.00
N MET A 57 -23.14 -26.74 8.66
CA MET A 57 -21.73 -26.64 9.06
C MET A 57 -20.85 -25.80 8.12
N LEU A 58 -21.36 -25.41 6.95
CA LEU A 58 -20.60 -24.63 5.96
C LEU A 58 -20.34 -23.22 6.50
N ASN A 59 -19.07 -22.82 6.49
CA ASN A 59 -18.67 -21.45 6.75
C ASN A 59 -18.47 -20.73 5.40
N CYS A 60 -19.37 -19.82 5.04
CA CYS A 60 -19.31 -19.08 3.77
C CYS A 60 -18.10 -18.14 3.68
N ALA A 61 -17.47 -17.83 4.82
CA ALA A 61 -16.18 -17.16 4.88
C ALA A 61 -15.04 -17.96 4.24
N ALA A 62 -15.26 -19.21 3.82
CA ALA A 62 -14.35 -19.93 2.92
C ALA A 62 -14.05 -19.15 1.63
N PHE A 63 -14.98 -18.32 1.15
CA PHE A 63 -14.72 -17.39 0.04
C PHE A 63 -13.62 -16.39 0.40
N VAL A 64 -13.71 -15.75 1.57
CA VAL A 64 -12.71 -14.81 2.08
C VAL A 64 -11.38 -15.53 2.34
N ALA A 65 -11.40 -16.79 2.80
CA ALA A 65 -10.21 -17.62 2.93
C ALA A 65 -9.47 -17.75 1.58
N GLY A 66 -10.20 -17.96 0.48
CA GLY A 66 -9.64 -17.99 -0.87
C GLY A 66 -9.00 -16.66 -1.29
N ILE A 67 -9.60 -15.52 -0.93
CA ILE A 67 -9.00 -14.19 -1.17
C ILE A 67 -7.70 -14.03 -0.38
N ILE A 68 -7.71 -14.38 0.91
CA ILE A 68 -6.52 -14.32 1.77
C ILE A 68 -5.40 -15.19 1.17
N GLN A 69 -5.73 -16.41 0.74
CA GLN A 69 -4.77 -17.30 0.09
C GLN A 69 -4.20 -16.65 -1.18
N ALA A 70 -5.05 -16.15 -2.08
CA ALA A 70 -4.60 -15.53 -3.32
C ALA A 70 -3.70 -14.30 -3.08
N MET A 71 -4.00 -13.48 -2.07
CA MET A 71 -3.15 -12.35 -1.69
C MET A 71 -1.79 -12.78 -1.17
N LEU A 72 -1.75 -13.83 -0.34
CA LEU A 72 -0.50 -14.37 0.21
C LEU A 72 0.33 -15.06 -0.87
N ASP A 73 -0.31 -15.82 -1.77
CA ASP A 73 0.32 -16.44 -2.93
C ASP A 73 0.91 -15.37 -3.86
N ALA A 74 0.15 -14.32 -4.19
CA ALA A 74 0.63 -13.18 -4.99
C ALA A 74 1.75 -12.38 -4.29
N SER A 75 1.75 -12.37 -2.96
CA SER A 75 2.82 -11.79 -2.14
C SER A 75 4.01 -12.75 -1.96
N ASN A 76 3.99 -13.90 -2.64
CA ASN A 76 5.06 -14.89 -2.62
C ASN A 76 5.26 -15.55 -1.24
N PHE A 77 4.14 -15.80 -0.57
CA PHE A 77 4.00 -16.64 0.63
C PHE A 77 3.00 -17.77 0.33
N PRO A 78 3.37 -18.75 -0.52
CA PRO A 78 2.45 -19.82 -0.89
C PRO A 78 1.91 -20.53 0.34
N CYS A 79 0.58 -20.67 0.39
CA CYS A 79 -0.11 -21.19 1.55
C CYS A 79 -1.45 -21.83 1.21
N GLN A 80 -2.02 -22.53 2.19
CA GLN A 80 -3.40 -22.97 2.15
C GLN A 80 -4.17 -22.30 3.28
N VAL A 81 -5.29 -21.67 2.96
CA VAL A 81 -6.15 -21.00 3.94
C VAL A 81 -7.49 -21.72 4.04
N SER A 82 -7.97 -21.94 5.26
CA SER A 82 -9.28 -22.57 5.52
C SER A 82 -10.06 -21.79 6.57
N ALA A 83 -11.38 -21.66 6.39
CA ALA A 83 -12.27 -20.98 7.31
C ALA A 83 -12.98 -21.98 8.24
N HIS A 84 -13.00 -21.68 9.53
CA HIS A 84 -13.61 -22.50 10.57
C HIS A 84 -14.47 -21.63 11.47
N TRP A 85 -15.60 -22.14 11.95
CA TRP A 85 -16.40 -21.43 12.96
C TRP A 85 -15.62 -21.31 14.26
N TRP A 86 -15.60 -20.10 14.85
CA TRP A 86 -14.89 -19.82 16.10
C TRP A 86 -15.58 -18.69 16.86
N ASN A 87 -16.04 -18.94 18.10
CA ASN A 87 -16.62 -17.93 19.00
C ASN A 87 -17.52 -16.88 18.32
N ASN A 88 -18.71 -17.30 17.86
CA ASN A 88 -19.69 -16.47 17.14
C ASN A 88 -19.15 -15.77 15.86
N GLY A 89 -17.95 -16.10 15.40
CA GLY A 89 -17.31 -15.58 14.20
C GLY A 89 -16.59 -16.67 13.41
N THR A 90 -15.54 -16.29 12.68
CA THR A 90 -14.72 -17.18 11.85
C THR A 90 -13.25 -17.08 12.20
N ALA A 91 -12.57 -18.22 12.27
CA ALA A 91 -11.12 -18.31 12.27
C ALA A 91 -10.62 -18.81 10.91
N TYR A 92 -9.73 -18.05 10.30
CA TYR A 92 -8.95 -18.46 9.13
C TYR A 92 -7.65 -19.11 9.61
N VAL A 93 -7.47 -20.38 9.28
CA VAL A 93 -6.25 -21.15 9.55
C VAL A 93 -5.40 -21.08 8.30
N ILE A 94 -4.24 -20.42 8.41
CA ILE A 94 -3.26 -20.25 7.34
C ILE A 94 -2.15 -21.27 7.56
N ARG A 95 -1.89 -22.10 6.54
CA ARG A 95 -0.81 -23.09 6.53
C ARG A 95 0.16 -22.75 5.43
N PHE A 96 1.31 -22.19 5.79
CA PHE A 96 2.37 -21.90 4.83
C PHE A 96 3.02 -23.18 4.33
N GLU A 97 3.47 -23.16 3.07
CA GLU A 97 4.29 -24.24 2.53
C GLU A 97 5.64 -24.33 3.25
N GLU A 98 6.24 -25.53 3.26
CA GLU A 98 7.52 -25.80 3.95
C GLU A 98 8.63 -24.86 3.48
N LEU A 99 8.63 -24.46 2.21
CA LEU A 99 9.59 -23.50 1.65
C LEU A 99 9.50 -22.11 2.29
N VAL A 100 8.31 -21.67 2.68
CA VAL A 100 8.09 -20.41 3.39
C VAL A 100 8.56 -20.57 4.84
N ILE A 101 8.20 -21.66 5.50
CA ILE A 101 8.61 -21.93 6.90
C ILE A 101 10.13 -22.03 7.01
N SER A 102 10.76 -22.80 6.12
CA SER A 102 12.21 -22.95 6.04
C SER A 102 12.92 -21.64 5.72
N ARG A 103 12.37 -20.82 4.81
CA ARG A 103 12.89 -19.46 4.53
C ARG A 103 12.87 -18.57 5.76
N GLU A 104 11.73 -18.50 6.46
CA GLU A 104 11.58 -17.65 7.64
C GLU A 104 12.41 -18.15 8.83
N ALA A 105 12.64 -19.47 8.92
CA ALA A 105 13.52 -20.08 9.91
C ALA A 105 15.00 -19.79 9.62
N ALA A 106 15.43 -19.88 8.36
CA ALA A 106 16.80 -19.54 7.94
C ALA A 106 17.14 -18.06 8.20
N MET A 107 16.15 -17.15 8.08
CA MET A 107 16.32 -15.74 8.45
C MET A 107 16.55 -15.50 9.95
N LYS A 108 16.24 -16.47 10.83
CA LYS A 108 16.57 -16.35 12.27
C LYS A 108 18.03 -16.72 12.57
N CYS A 109 18.75 -17.35 11.64
CA CYS A 109 20.09 -17.90 11.88
C CYS A 109 21.23 -17.06 11.25
N ASN A 110 20.92 -16.14 10.32
CA ASN A 110 21.93 -15.37 9.59
C ASN A 110 21.92 -13.89 10.00
N GLU A 111 22.56 -13.56 11.13
CA GLU A 111 23.13 -12.23 11.35
C GLU A 111 24.58 -12.20 10.86
N VAL A 112 24.84 -12.11 9.55
CA VAL A 112 26.18 -11.72 9.08
C VAL A 112 26.13 -10.99 7.73
N ASP A 113 26.94 -9.93 7.64
CA ASP A 113 27.41 -9.15 6.49
C ASP A 113 26.49 -8.11 5.82
N LYS A 114 26.53 -6.90 6.40
CA LYS A 114 26.23 -5.64 5.73
C LYS A 114 27.38 -5.27 4.79
N ALA A 115 27.23 -5.49 3.48
CA ALA A 115 28.12 -4.84 2.52
C ALA A 115 27.41 -4.54 1.19
N HIS A 116 27.53 -3.27 0.78
CA HIS A 116 27.25 -2.70 -0.54
C HIS A 116 25.78 -2.49 -0.93
N ARG A 117 25.27 -1.28 -0.69
CA ARG A 117 24.15 -0.68 -1.44
C ARG A 117 24.51 0.73 -1.86
N LYS A 118 24.44 1.03 -3.16
CA LYS A 118 24.50 2.40 -3.67
C LYS A 118 23.11 3.01 -3.57
N LYS A 119 22.91 3.90 -2.60
CA LYS A 119 21.68 4.69 -2.41
C LYS A 119 22.09 6.15 -2.56
N GLY A 120 21.43 6.92 -3.41
CA GLY A 120 21.82 8.32 -3.65
C GLY A 120 21.02 9.28 -2.77
N ARG A 121 21.71 10.15 -2.02
CA ARG A 121 21.15 11.37 -1.45
C ARG A 121 21.75 12.56 -2.18
N PHE A 122 20.91 13.54 -2.54
CA PHE A 122 21.35 14.84 -3.03
C PHE A 122 20.83 15.94 -2.12
N ASN A 123 21.74 16.67 -1.45
CA ASN A 123 21.40 17.80 -0.60
C ASN A 123 21.23 19.08 -1.43
N THR A 124 20.04 19.67 -1.43
CA THR A 124 19.70 20.83 -2.27
C THR A 124 20.37 22.13 -1.81
N LYS A 125 20.86 22.20 -0.56
CA LYS A 125 21.53 23.40 -0.02
C LYS A 125 23.05 23.38 -0.13
N ALA A 126 23.66 22.20 -0.29
CA ALA A 126 25.11 22.03 -0.30
C ALA A 126 25.67 21.40 -1.59
N ALA A 127 24.80 20.94 -2.51
CA ALA A 127 25.18 20.17 -3.72
C ALA A 127 26.05 18.93 -3.41
N GLU A 128 25.88 18.35 -2.23
CA GLU A 128 26.63 17.17 -1.77
C GLU A 128 25.86 15.88 -2.09
N PHE A 129 26.57 14.94 -2.70
CA PHE A 129 26.11 13.58 -2.94
C PHE A 129 26.62 12.65 -1.84
N GLY A 130 25.76 11.76 -1.33
CA GLY A 130 26.18 10.78 -0.34
C GLY A 130 25.26 9.57 -0.27
N THR A 131 25.77 8.47 0.27
CA THR A 131 24.98 7.26 0.51
C THR A 131 24.32 7.29 1.87
N VAL A 132 23.02 7.01 1.92
CA VAL A 132 22.27 6.87 3.17
C VAL A 132 21.43 5.62 3.16
N GLU A 133 21.17 5.05 4.34
CA GLU A 133 20.34 3.85 4.44
C GLU A 133 18.86 4.11 4.20
N TRP A 134 18.35 5.28 4.59
CA TRP A 134 16.95 5.74 4.44
C TRP A 134 16.91 7.29 4.49
N PRO A 135 15.78 7.94 4.13
CA PRO A 135 15.62 9.39 4.25
C PRO A 135 15.93 9.91 5.67
N LEU A 136 16.57 11.06 5.83
CA LEU A 136 16.99 11.51 7.17
C LEU A 136 15.93 12.35 7.89
N GLU A 137 15.08 13.02 7.13
CA GLU A 137 14.01 13.86 7.64
C GLU A 137 12.79 13.06 8.10
N ASP A 138 11.97 13.69 8.94
CA ASP A 138 10.80 13.06 9.56
C ASP A 138 9.57 13.06 8.66
N VAL A 139 9.50 14.01 7.73
CA VAL A 139 8.41 14.15 6.77
C VAL A 139 9.01 14.26 5.37
N PHE A 140 8.54 13.40 4.48
CA PHE A 140 9.00 13.35 3.10
C PHE A 140 7.90 12.80 2.19
N PHE A 141 7.93 13.24 0.93
CA PHE A 141 7.13 12.69 -0.14
C PHE A 141 7.83 11.46 -0.70
N PHE A 142 7.09 10.42 -1.06
CA PHE A 142 7.63 9.14 -1.48
C PHE A 142 6.77 8.51 -2.56
N ASP A 143 7.45 7.97 -3.58
CA ASP A 143 6.85 7.34 -4.75
C ASP A 143 7.76 6.22 -5.28
N VAL A 144 7.15 5.14 -5.78
CA VAL A 144 7.82 3.91 -6.23
C VAL A 144 7.32 3.48 -7.60
N GLU A 145 8.26 3.18 -8.48
CA GLU A 145 8.00 2.56 -9.77
C GLU A 145 8.47 1.10 -9.79
N THR A 146 7.67 0.25 -10.46
CA THR A 146 7.95 -1.19 -10.63
C THR A 146 7.97 -1.56 -12.11
N CYS A 147 9.00 -2.29 -12.54
CA CYS A 147 8.98 -3.00 -13.81
C CYS A 147 7.96 -4.15 -13.72
N VAL A 148 6.76 -3.96 -14.28
CA VAL A 148 5.63 -4.90 -14.12
C VAL A 148 5.95 -6.26 -14.75
N LEU A 149 6.76 -6.29 -15.82
CA LEU A 149 7.22 -7.53 -16.45
C LEU A 149 8.12 -8.37 -15.53
N ASP A 150 8.85 -7.73 -14.61
CA ASP A 150 9.72 -8.40 -13.62
C ASP A 150 8.97 -8.72 -12.30
N GLY A 151 7.71 -8.28 -12.15
CA GLY A 151 6.85 -8.53 -11.00
C GLY A 151 6.53 -7.29 -10.16
N GLN A 152 6.36 -7.47 -8.85
CA GLN A 152 5.85 -6.42 -7.95
C GLN A 152 6.93 -5.79 -7.04
N LEU A 153 8.18 -6.23 -7.16
CA LEU A 153 9.28 -5.66 -6.38
C LEU A 153 9.61 -4.23 -6.86
N PRO A 154 10.04 -3.34 -5.96
CA PRO A 154 10.41 -1.99 -6.34
C PRO A 154 11.58 -2.01 -7.33
N THR A 155 11.49 -1.21 -8.38
CA THR A 155 12.55 -1.03 -9.39
C THR A 155 13.30 0.28 -9.16
N LEU A 156 12.55 1.36 -8.99
CA LEU A 156 13.06 2.71 -8.75
C LEU A 156 12.16 3.37 -7.72
N ALA A 157 12.74 4.19 -6.84
CA ALA A 157 11.95 5.03 -5.95
C ALA A 157 12.63 6.35 -5.69
N VAL A 158 11.80 7.37 -5.51
CA VAL A 158 12.26 8.72 -5.20
C VAL A 158 11.57 9.20 -3.92
N ALA A 159 12.32 9.94 -3.11
CA ALA A 159 11.73 10.69 -2.00
C ALA A 159 12.18 12.15 -2.02
N LEU A 160 11.26 13.05 -1.69
CA LEU A 160 11.49 14.48 -1.60
C LEU A 160 11.24 14.97 -0.18
N SER A 161 12.26 15.53 0.47
CA SER A 161 12.14 16.19 1.77
C SER A 161 12.39 17.70 1.67
N ALA A 162 12.27 18.41 2.79
CA ALA A 162 12.62 19.83 2.88
C ALA A 162 14.11 20.12 2.65
N LYS A 163 14.99 19.10 2.71
CA LYS A 163 16.44 19.26 2.68
C LYS A 163 17.12 18.51 1.55
N ALA A 164 16.51 17.45 1.02
CA ALA A 164 17.18 16.57 0.09
C ALA A 164 16.21 15.83 -0.83
N TRP A 165 16.75 15.42 -1.97
CA TRP A 165 16.21 14.36 -2.81
C TRP A 165 16.90 13.05 -2.46
N TYR A 166 16.13 11.97 -2.48
CA TYR A 166 16.60 10.62 -2.28
C TYR A 166 16.20 9.79 -3.50
N CYS A 167 17.11 8.94 -3.96
CA CYS A 167 16.85 8.00 -5.04
C CYS A 167 17.33 6.61 -4.61
N TRP A 168 16.48 5.62 -4.85
CA TRP A 168 16.77 4.22 -4.65
C TRP A 168 16.63 3.46 -5.97
N CYS A 169 17.62 2.65 -6.31
CA CYS A 169 17.61 1.78 -7.48
C CYS A 169 17.77 0.34 -7.01
N SER A 170 16.97 -0.56 -7.55
CA SER A 170 17.09 -1.98 -7.22
C SER A 170 18.39 -2.58 -7.78
N GLU A 171 18.89 -3.64 -7.14
CA GLU A 171 20.02 -4.43 -7.66
C GLU A 171 19.72 -4.94 -9.08
N ARG A 172 18.45 -5.29 -9.33
CA ARG A 172 17.94 -5.68 -10.65
C ARG A 172 18.13 -4.56 -11.68
N LEU A 173 17.77 -3.32 -11.34
CA LEU A 173 17.90 -2.17 -12.24
C LEU A 173 19.37 -1.79 -12.50
N VAL A 174 20.24 -1.87 -11.49
CA VAL A 174 21.63 -1.43 -11.61
C VAL A 174 22.52 -2.50 -12.26
N HIS A 175 22.34 -3.76 -11.87
CA HIS A 175 23.25 -4.85 -12.22
C HIS A 175 22.61 -5.93 -13.09
N LEU A 176 21.34 -5.77 -13.47
CA LEU A 176 20.60 -6.76 -14.25
C LEU A 176 20.64 -8.17 -13.64
N THR A 177 20.68 -8.25 -12.30
CA THR A 177 20.61 -9.53 -11.57
C THR A 177 19.33 -10.28 -11.93
N PRO A 178 19.22 -11.61 -11.78
CA PRO A 178 17.94 -12.29 -11.98
C PRO A 178 16.85 -11.77 -11.03
N VAL A 179 15.58 -11.86 -11.44
CA VAL A 179 14.44 -11.63 -10.54
C VAL A 179 14.52 -12.66 -9.41
N PRO A 180 14.49 -12.23 -8.13
CA PRO A 180 14.61 -13.17 -7.03
C PRO A 180 13.41 -14.10 -7.01
N LEU A 181 13.69 -15.39 -6.84
CA LEU A 181 12.66 -16.44 -6.81
C LEU A 181 11.70 -16.25 -5.62
N LEU A 182 12.17 -15.64 -4.53
CA LEU A 182 11.34 -15.25 -3.40
C LEU A 182 11.61 -13.81 -2.96
N ALA A 183 10.55 -13.03 -2.76
CA ALA A 183 10.63 -11.69 -2.18
C ALA A 183 11.06 -11.76 -0.71
N ARG A 184 11.91 -10.81 -0.28
CA ARG A 184 12.48 -10.69 1.07
C ARG A 184 12.50 -9.22 1.46
N LEU A 185 12.55 -8.94 2.77
CA LEU A 185 12.59 -7.56 3.30
C LEU A 185 13.73 -6.73 2.72
N GLU A 186 14.86 -7.37 2.40
CA GLU A 186 16.01 -6.71 1.79
C GLU A 186 15.69 -6.16 0.38
N HIS A 187 14.74 -6.74 -0.35
CA HIS A 187 14.34 -6.27 -1.67
C HIS A 187 13.39 -5.05 -1.60
N LEU A 188 12.90 -4.69 -0.41
CA LEU A 188 11.99 -3.56 -0.20
C LEU A 188 12.74 -2.27 0.14
N ILE A 189 12.06 -1.14 -0.04
CA ILE A 189 12.64 0.18 0.17
C ILE A 189 12.63 0.54 1.67
N PRO A 190 13.79 0.81 2.26
CA PRO A 190 13.88 1.23 3.65
C PRO A 190 13.54 2.72 3.80
N LEU A 191 12.51 3.02 4.60
CA LEU A 191 12.07 4.37 4.93
C LEU A 191 12.42 4.79 6.37
N GLY A 192 12.89 3.86 7.19
CA GLY A 192 13.23 4.09 8.59
C GLY A 192 12.01 4.33 9.49
N GLY A 193 12.25 4.71 10.74
CA GLY A 193 11.16 4.97 11.70
C GLY A 193 11.06 3.93 12.82
N SER A 194 12.11 3.14 13.02
CA SER A 194 12.26 2.29 14.21
C SER A 194 12.65 3.11 15.44
N GLU A 195 13.32 4.24 15.23
CA GLU A 195 13.94 5.10 16.23
C GLU A 195 13.12 6.35 16.57
N LYS A 196 12.35 6.88 15.60
CA LYS A 196 11.55 8.10 15.75
C LYS A 196 10.31 8.09 14.86
N PRO A 197 9.24 8.84 15.21
CA PRO A 197 8.08 9.02 14.34
C PRO A 197 8.44 9.64 13.00
N ARG A 198 7.84 9.13 11.92
CA ARG A 198 8.03 9.61 10.55
C ARG A 198 6.72 9.55 9.77
N VAL A 199 6.58 10.42 8.78
CA VAL A 199 5.44 10.43 7.85
C VAL A 199 5.95 10.42 6.42
N ALA A 200 5.61 9.35 5.69
CA ALA A 200 5.76 9.27 4.24
C ALA A 200 4.45 9.72 3.57
N ILE A 201 4.51 10.71 2.69
CA ILE A 201 3.35 11.26 1.99
C ILE A 201 3.43 10.80 0.52
N GLY A 202 2.35 10.24 -0.01
CA GLY A 202 2.29 9.81 -1.41
C GLY A 202 0.89 10.01 -1.99
N HIS A 203 0.72 9.72 -3.28
CA HIS A 203 -0.56 9.79 -3.97
C HIS A 203 -0.97 8.39 -4.39
N ASN A 204 -2.08 7.88 -3.86
CA ASN A 204 -2.39 6.44 -3.85
C ASN A 204 -1.31 5.63 -3.10
N VAL A 205 -0.85 6.16 -1.96
CA VAL A 205 0.33 5.66 -1.22
C VAL A 205 0.23 4.19 -0.77
N GLY A 206 -0.95 3.58 -0.83
CA GLY A 206 -1.13 2.15 -0.57
C GLY A 206 -0.27 1.28 -1.49
N TYR A 207 -0.08 1.71 -2.73
CA TYR A 207 0.78 1.03 -3.69
C TYR A 207 2.25 1.08 -3.24
N ASP A 208 2.77 2.26 -2.93
CA ASP A 208 4.15 2.50 -2.48
C ASP A 208 4.44 1.84 -1.14
N ARG A 209 3.49 1.92 -0.20
CA ARG A 209 3.58 1.32 1.12
C ARG A 209 3.83 -0.18 1.04
N ALA A 210 3.25 -0.87 0.05
CA ALA A 210 3.49 -2.30 -0.14
C ALA A 210 4.92 -2.62 -0.61
N ARG A 211 5.65 -1.63 -1.16
CA ARG A 211 7.07 -1.75 -1.52
C ARG A 211 8.02 -1.17 -0.46
N ALA A 212 7.50 -0.61 0.63
CA ALA A 212 8.30 -0.16 1.76
C ALA A 212 8.59 -1.33 2.70
N ARG A 213 9.75 -1.33 3.35
CA ARG A 213 10.19 -2.40 4.24
C ARG A 213 9.45 -2.39 5.58
N GLU A 214 9.27 -1.20 6.15
CA GLU A 214 8.85 -0.99 7.53
C GLU A 214 7.44 -1.51 7.91
N PRO A 215 6.45 -1.58 6.99
CA PRO A 215 5.17 -2.24 7.28
C PRO A 215 5.28 -3.74 7.55
N TYR A 216 6.36 -4.39 7.13
CA TYR A 216 6.57 -5.83 7.24
C TYR A 216 7.58 -6.21 8.34
N GLU A 217 8.12 -5.22 9.06
CA GLU A 217 9.02 -5.46 10.18
C GLU A 217 8.28 -6.12 11.34
N LYS A 218 8.93 -7.10 11.99
CA LYS A 218 8.36 -7.82 13.14
C LYS A 218 8.02 -6.88 14.30
N LYS A 219 8.87 -5.86 14.51
CA LYS A 219 8.64 -4.83 15.50
C LYS A 219 7.90 -3.67 14.84
N LYS A 220 6.75 -3.30 15.41
CA LYS A 220 5.97 -2.15 14.95
C LYS A 220 6.84 -0.89 14.91
N THR A 221 6.88 -0.25 13.73
CA THR A 221 7.58 1.01 13.51
C THR A 221 6.67 2.22 13.76
N LEU A 222 7.28 3.38 13.93
CA LEU A 222 6.60 4.67 14.10
C LEU A 222 6.38 5.40 12.77
N LEU A 223 6.65 4.75 11.64
CA LEU A 223 6.33 5.26 10.30
C LEU A 223 4.80 5.28 10.10
N ARG A 224 4.28 6.38 9.59
CA ARG A 224 2.90 6.54 9.12
C ARG A 224 2.91 7.00 7.67
N PHE A 225 1.81 6.70 6.99
CA PHE A 225 1.61 7.10 5.61
C PHE A 225 0.43 8.08 5.52
N MET A 226 0.57 9.09 4.68
CA MET A 226 -0.48 10.05 4.35
C MET A 226 -0.74 9.98 2.85
N ASP A 227 -2.00 9.88 2.45
CA ASP A 227 -2.40 9.72 1.06
C ASP A 227 -3.11 10.97 0.52
N THR A 228 -2.50 11.66 -0.45
CA THR A 228 -3.10 12.84 -1.08
C THR A 228 -4.32 12.49 -1.93
N MET A 229 -4.42 11.27 -2.47
CA MET A 229 -5.63 10.83 -3.18
C MET A 229 -6.80 10.74 -2.20
N SER A 230 -6.63 10.06 -1.07
CA SER A 230 -7.62 9.98 0.00
C SER A 230 -7.99 11.34 0.60
N MET A 231 -7.06 12.31 0.63
CA MET A 231 -7.38 13.69 1.03
C MET A 231 -8.26 14.41 -0.01
N ALA A 232 -8.04 14.16 -1.30
CA ALA A 232 -8.76 14.82 -2.40
C ALA A 232 -10.17 14.28 -2.61
N ILE A 233 -10.38 12.96 -2.49
CA ILE A 233 -11.68 12.30 -2.70
C ILE A 233 -12.84 12.98 -1.95
N PRO A 234 -12.78 13.27 -0.63
CA PRO A 234 -13.89 13.91 0.07
C PRO A 234 -14.11 15.37 -0.35
N MET A 235 -13.15 16.01 -1.03
CA MET A 235 -13.24 17.41 -1.45
C MET A 235 -13.73 17.58 -2.89
N PHE A 236 -13.28 16.70 -3.78
CA PHE A 236 -13.44 16.83 -5.24
C PHE A 236 -13.89 15.54 -5.92
N GLY A 237 -14.05 14.46 -5.17
CA GLY A 237 -14.40 13.14 -5.71
C GLY A 237 -15.82 13.09 -6.27
N MET A 238 -16.04 12.12 -7.14
CA MET A 238 -17.31 11.83 -7.79
C MET A 238 -17.76 10.42 -7.42
N ALA A 239 -19.08 10.20 -7.35
CA ALA A 239 -19.66 8.86 -7.35
C ALA A 239 -19.57 8.20 -8.74
N ASP A 240 -19.67 6.88 -8.82
CA ASP A 240 -19.46 6.15 -10.09
C ASP A 240 -20.37 6.63 -11.24
N HIS A 241 -21.65 6.88 -10.97
CA HIS A 241 -22.59 7.41 -11.97
C HIS A 241 -22.25 8.85 -12.42
N GLN A 242 -21.66 9.64 -11.53
CA GLN A 242 -21.18 10.99 -11.84
C GLN A 242 -19.93 10.94 -12.72
N VAL A 243 -19.05 9.96 -12.51
CA VAL A 243 -17.87 9.75 -13.36
C VAL A 243 -18.27 9.51 -14.81
N VAL A 244 -19.26 8.64 -15.05
CA VAL A 244 -19.78 8.39 -16.40
C VAL A 244 -20.32 9.69 -17.02
N THR A 245 -21.07 10.47 -16.23
CA THR A 245 -21.63 11.76 -16.67
C THR A 245 -20.52 12.76 -17.03
N TYR A 246 -19.42 12.77 -16.28
CA TYR A 246 -18.26 13.61 -16.50
C TYR A 246 -17.47 13.18 -17.76
N GLU A 247 -17.38 11.88 -18.04
CA GLU A 247 -16.68 11.34 -19.22
C GLU A 247 -17.47 11.49 -20.52
N THR A 248 -18.80 11.54 -20.47
CA THR A 248 -19.64 11.70 -21.67
C THR A 248 -19.49 13.06 -22.39
N ASP A 249 -18.84 14.06 -21.76
CA ASP A 249 -18.68 15.41 -22.33
C ASP A 249 -17.39 15.57 -23.19
N ASP A 250 -16.47 14.61 -23.20
CA ASP A 250 -15.18 14.74 -23.93
C ASP A 250 -15.29 14.45 -25.45
N SER A 251 -16.43 13.92 -25.95
CA SER A 251 -16.59 13.44 -27.34
C SER A 251 -17.52 14.27 -28.23
N ASP A 252 -18.31 15.22 -27.71
CA ASP A 252 -19.31 15.92 -28.52
C ASP A 252 -19.47 17.42 -28.17
N PHE A 253 -18.48 18.20 -28.61
CA PHE A 253 -18.50 19.67 -28.51
C PHE A 253 -19.70 20.31 -29.23
N THR A 254 -20.31 19.62 -30.20
CA THR A 254 -21.40 20.16 -31.03
C THR A 254 -22.77 20.22 -30.33
N LEU A 255 -22.95 19.56 -29.18
CA LEU A 255 -24.19 19.63 -28.39
C LEU A 255 -24.17 20.74 -27.30
N ARG A 256 -22.99 21.28 -26.96
CA ARG A 256 -22.84 22.29 -25.90
C ARG A 256 -23.56 23.62 -26.17
N GLU A 257 -23.87 23.92 -27.43
CA GLU A 257 -24.53 25.17 -27.79
C GLU A 257 -26.05 25.18 -27.49
N LYS A 258 -26.66 24.03 -27.17
CA LYS A 258 -28.13 23.93 -27.07
C LYS A 258 -28.75 23.78 -25.69
N LEU A 259 -27.98 23.55 -24.62
CA LEU A 259 -28.56 23.49 -23.28
C LEU A 259 -27.66 24.23 -22.28
N ALA A 260 -28.13 25.40 -21.89
CA ALA A 260 -27.61 26.18 -20.77
C ALA A 260 -27.86 25.46 -19.44
N GLU A 261 -27.23 24.31 -19.20
CA GLU A 261 -27.17 23.72 -17.86
C GLU A 261 -26.02 24.34 -17.08
N ARG A 262 -26.16 25.62 -16.72
CA ARG A 262 -25.22 26.40 -15.89
C ARG A 262 -24.76 25.67 -14.62
N TRP A 263 -25.60 24.77 -14.11
CA TRP A 263 -25.32 23.95 -12.93
C TRP A 263 -24.25 22.88 -13.22
N ARG A 264 -24.19 22.34 -14.44
CA ARG A 264 -23.23 21.33 -14.87
C ARG A 264 -21.83 21.91 -15.00
N ASP A 265 -21.67 23.06 -15.67
CA ASP A 265 -20.39 23.79 -15.70
C ASP A 265 -19.88 24.09 -14.28
N THR A 266 -20.80 24.54 -13.41
CA THR A 266 -20.48 24.82 -11.99
C THR A 266 -20.11 23.55 -11.20
N TRP A 267 -20.66 22.40 -11.58
CA TRP A 267 -20.39 21.11 -10.94
C TRP A 267 -19.07 20.53 -11.44
N ASP A 268 -18.83 20.50 -12.76
CA ASP A 268 -17.58 20.09 -13.40
C ASP A 268 -16.40 20.91 -12.86
N ASP A 269 -16.61 22.20 -12.61
CA ASP A 269 -15.58 23.04 -12.01
C ASP A 269 -15.20 22.65 -10.57
N ARG A 270 -16.05 21.92 -9.86
CA ARG A 270 -15.85 21.53 -8.44
C ARG A 270 -15.33 20.11 -8.25
N VAL A 271 -15.39 19.28 -9.28
CA VAL A 271 -14.99 17.87 -9.18
C VAL A 271 -13.75 17.59 -10.02
N CYS A 272 -13.06 16.48 -9.72
CA CYS A 272 -11.99 15.98 -10.56
C CYS A 272 -11.83 14.46 -10.44
N ARG A 273 -11.09 13.88 -11.39
CA ARG A 273 -10.63 12.49 -11.31
C ARG A 273 -9.58 12.35 -10.20
N ASN A 274 -9.37 11.12 -9.75
CA ASN A 274 -8.52 10.83 -8.59
C ASN A 274 -7.01 10.70 -8.92
N SER A 275 -6.60 10.71 -10.20
CA SER A 275 -5.19 10.57 -10.55
C SER A 275 -4.38 11.80 -10.11
N LEU A 276 -3.08 11.59 -9.84
CA LEU A 276 -2.15 12.67 -9.46
C LEU A 276 -2.27 13.86 -10.43
N LEU A 277 -2.21 13.56 -11.73
CA LEU A 277 -2.35 14.54 -12.79
C LEU A 277 -3.68 15.30 -12.75
N ALA A 278 -4.80 14.60 -12.55
CA ALA A 278 -6.12 15.24 -12.54
C ALA A 278 -6.32 16.14 -11.32
N VAL A 279 -5.90 15.68 -10.13
CA VAL A 279 -5.96 16.47 -8.89
C VAL A 279 -5.02 17.69 -8.99
N HIS A 280 -3.81 17.51 -9.53
CA HIS A 280 -2.88 18.61 -9.77
C HIS A 280 -3.50 19.65 -10.70
N GLN A 281 -4.00 19.22 -11.86
CA GLN A 281 -4.62 20.11 -12.86
C GLN A 281 -5.85 20.84 -12.30
N HIS A 282 -6.66 20.18 -11.47
CA HIS A 282 -7.81 20.79 -10.82
C HIS A 282 -7.40 21.92 -9.85
N LEU A 283 -6.36 21.69 -9.04
CA LEU A 283 -5.86 22.64 -8.05
C LEU A 283 -5.00 23.78 -8.64
N TYR A 284 -4.40 23.56 -9.81
CA TYR A 284 -3.46 24.47 -10.46
C TYR A 284 -3.93 24.90 -11.86
N ARG A 285 -5.25 25.03 -12.07
CA ARG A 285 -5.88 25.40 -13.36
C ARG A 285 -5.22 26.58 -14.09
N ASP A 286 -4.69 27.55 -13.34
CA ASP A 286 -4.15 28.81 -13.86
C ASP A 286 -2.61 28.88 -13.95
N LYS A 287 -1.84 27.88 -13.47
CA LYS A 287 -0.37 27.91 -13.44
C LYS A 287 0.26 26.52 -13.57
N LEU A 288 1.26 26.38 -14.44
CA LEU A 288 2.12 25.19 -14.61
C LEU A 288 1.33 23.87 -14.68
N ARG A 289 0.73 23.60 -15.85
CA ARG A 289 0.15 22.30 -16.14
C ARG A 289 1.26 21.25 -16.17
N MET A 290 1.17 20.24 -15.30
CA MET A 290 1.83 18.96 -15.57
C MET A 290 1.40 18.48 -16.96
N THR A 291 2.36 18.23 -17.83
CA THR A 291 2.10 17.79 -19.20
C THR A 291 1.68 16.32 -19.21
N LYS A 292 0.80 15.94 -20.16
CA LYS A 292 0.32 14.56 -20.37
C LYS A 292 1.44 13.50 -20.57
N GLN A 293 2.71 13.91 -20.69
CA GLN A 293 3.87 13.03 -20.85
C GLN A 293 4.11 12.10 -19.65
N SER A 294 3.68 12.45 -18.42
CA SER A 294 3.77 11.56 -17.26
C SER A 294 3.10 10.20 -17.50
N LYS A 295 2.00 10.14 -18.27
CA LYS A 295 1.36 8.86 -18.62
C LYS A 295 2.24 7.97 -19.48
N GLN A 296 3.05 8.53 -20.37
CA GLN A 296 3.93 7.75 -21.24
C GLN A 296 5.05 7.08 -20.43
N PHE A 297 5.60 7.79 -19.43
CA PHE A 297 6.63 7.24 -18.57
C PHE A 297 6.08 6.21 -17.58
N GLN A 298 4.87 6.42 -17.04
CA GLN A 298 4.20 5.40 -16.26
C GLN A 298 3.98 4.12 -17.08
N GLU A 299 3.45 4.25 -18.30
CA GLU A 299 3.25 3.10 -19.20
C GLU A 299 4.57 2.41 -19.56
N PHE A 300 5.69 3.13 -19.54
CA PHE A 300 7.01 2.57 -19.80
C PHE A 300 7.39 1.51 -18.77
N PHE A 301 7.16 1.76 -17.47
CA PHE A 301 7.38 0.77 -16.40
C PHE A 301 6.42 -0.42 -16.47
N VAL A 302 5.29 -0.28 -17.17
CA VAL A 302 4.30 -1.34 -17.36
C VAL A 302 4.64 -2.24 -18.55
N LYS A 303 5.09 -1.65 -19.66
CA LYS A 303 5.18 -2.32 -20.96
C LYS A 303 6.59 -2.74 -21.35
N GLU A 304 7.60 -2.03 -20.88
CA GLU A 304 8.99 -2.22 -21.31
C GLU A 304 9.76 -3.12 -20.33
N ASP A 305 10.79 -3.79 -20.84
CA ASP A 305 11.65 -4.64 -20.02
C ASP A 305 12.73 -3.84 -19.27
N ILE A 306 13.36 -4.48 -18.29
CA ILE A 306 14.33 -3.82 -17.42
C ILE A 306 15.52 -3.19 -18.17
N HIS A 307 15.92 -3.72 -19.34
CA HIS A 307 17.04 -3.18 -20.10
C HIS A 307 16.67 -1.83 -20.69
N LEU A 308 15.47 -1.69 -21.24
CA LEU A 308 14.96 -0.42 -21.75
C LEU A 308 14.75 0.59 -20.62
N ILE A 309 14.29 0.15 -19.44
CA ILE A 309 14.20 1.00 -18.24
C ILE A 309 15.58 1.49 -17.82
N GLN A 310 16.59 0.60 -17.79
CA GLN A 310 17.97 0.96 -17.46
C GLN A 310 18.57 1.95 -18.49
N GLN A 311 18.33 1.75 -19.78
CA GLN A 311 18.80 2.65 -20.84
C GLN A 311 18.17 4.03 -20.77
N ASN A 312 16.91 4.13 -20.33
CA ASN A 312 16.17 5.38 -20.19
C ASN A 312 16.16 5.91 -18.75
N PHE A 313 17.06 5.42 -17.89
CA PHE A 313 17.07 5.71 -16.46
C PHE A 313 16.99 7.21 -16.15
N GLN A 314 17.75 8.04 -16.86
CA GLN A 314 17.86 9.47 -16.54
C GLN A 314 16.54 10.23 -16.76
N VAL A 315 15.76 9.87 -17.78
CA VAL A 315 14.45 10.51 -18.00
C VAL A 315 13.41 9.95 -17.03
N LEU A 316 13.46 8.65 -16.73
CA LEU A 316 12.52 7.99 -15.82
C LEU A 316 12.69 8.46 -14.36
N VAL A 317 13.93 8.66 -13.89
CA VAL A 317 14.17 9.20 -12.54
C VAL A 317 13.73 10.65 -12.39
N ASN A 318 13.86 11.45 -13.46
CA ASN A 318 13.35 12.82 -13.47
C ASN A 318 11.82 12.83 -13.43
N TYR A 319 11.16 11.94 -14.17
CA TYR A 319 9.72 11.74 -14.08
C TYR A 319 9.27 11.37 -12.65
N CYS A 320 9.94 10.41 -11.99
CA CYS A 320 9.64 10.05 -10.59
C CYS A 320 9.86 11.25 -9.62
N ALA A 321 10.83 12.11 -9.92
CA ALA A 321 11.07 13.32 -9.15
C ALA A 321 9.95 14.35 -9.37
N ASP A 322 9.51 14.54 -10.60
CA ASP A 322 8.41 15.45 -10.95
C ASP A 322 7.09 15.02 -10.33
N ASP A 323 6.79 13.72 -10.28
CA ASP A 323 5.58 13.20 -9.64
C ASP A 323 5.60 13.41 -8.11
N ASN A 324 6.75 13.23 -7.46
CA ASN A 324 6.93 13.61 -6.05
C ASN A 324 6.76 15.11 -5.80
N LEU A 325 7.27 15.95 -6.72
CA LEU A 325 7.10 17.39 -6.64
C LEU A 325 5.62 17.79 -6.80
N ALA A 326 4.91 17.15 -7.73
CA ALA A 326 3.48 17.35 -7.93
C ALA A 326 2.67 16.92 -6.70
N CYS A 327 2.99 15.76 -6.11
CA CYS A 327 2.39 15.30 -4.86
C CYS A 327 2.60 16.33 -3.72
N CYS A 328 3.81 16.90 -3.61
CA CYS A 328 4.10 17.97 -2.67
C CYS A 328 3.27 19.24 -2.91
N GLN A 329 3.10 19.64 -4.17
CA GLN A 329 2.27 20.77 -4.56
C GLN A 329 0.79 20.54 -4.26
N ILE A 330 0.27 19.34 -4.53
CA ILE A 330 -1.10 18.93 -4.18
C ILE A 330 -1.28 18.99 -2.67
N PHE A 331 -0.40 18.34 -1.91
CA PHE A 331 -0.47 18.31 -0.45
C PHE A 331 -0.52 19.71 0.16
N LYS A 332 0.31 20.66 -0.32
CA LYS A 332 0.31 22.04 0.18
C LYS A 332 -1.03 22.74 0.01
N LYS A 333 -1.74 22.50 -1.10
CA LYS A 333 -3.08 23.07 -1.36
C LYS A 333 -4.16 22.33 -0.57
N LEU A 334 -4.13 21.00 -0.62
CA LEU A 334 -5.09 20.16 0.09
C LEU A 334 -5.03 20.35 1.60
N TRP A 335 -3.83 20.47 2.19
CA TRP A 335 -3.67 20.58 3.63
C TRP A 335 -4.44 21.78 4.21
N LEU A 336 -4.37 22.94 3.54
CA LEU A 336 -5.11 24.13 3.96
C LEU A 336 -6.63 23.93 3.85
N GLU A 337 -7.10 23.37 2.73
CA GLU A 337 -8.52 23.03 2.55
C GLU A 337 -8.99 21.98 3.56
N TYR A 338 -8.14 21.01 3.88
CA TYR A 338 -8.39 19.93 4.83
C TYR A 338 -8.58 20.50 6.23
N GLN A 339 -7.69 21.39 6.68
CA GLN A 339 -7.81 22.07 7.97
C GLN A 339 -9.06 22.95 8.07
N ASN A 340 -9.47 23.59 6.97
CA ASN A 340 -10.65 24.47 6.96
C ASN A 340 -11.98 23.69 6.93
N ARG A 341 -12.06 22.62 6.11
CA ARG A 341 -13.31 21.88 5.87
C ARG A 341 -13.53 20.74 6.85
N LEU A 342 -12.46 20.08 7.26
CA LEU A 342 -12.48 18.93 8.14
C LEU A 342 -11.93 19.37 9.49
N VAL A 343 -12.75 20.13 10.23
CA VAL A 343 -12.50 20.44 11.63
C VAL A 343 -12.62 19.13 12.41
N PHE A 344 -11.54 18.37 12.49
CA PHE A 344 -11.45 17.33 13.49
C PHE A 344 -11.53 18.02 14.84
N ILE A 345 -12.64 17.81 15.54
CA ILE A 345 -12.69 17.91 17.00
C ILE A 345 -11.64 16.90 17.46
N LEU A 346 -10.41 17.38 17.64
CA LEU A 346 -9.38 16.69 18.39
C LEU A 346 -9.95 16.56 19.80
N PHE A 347 -10.67 15.46 20.06
CA PHE A 347 -10.79 14.94 21.41
C PHE A 347 -9.38 14.52 21.83
N TYR A 348 -8.57 15.50 22.23
CA TYR A 348 -7.45 15.26 23.12
C TYR A 348 -8.04 14.66 24.39
N ARG A 349 -7.77 13.38 24.61
CA ARG A 349 -7.63 12.81 25.94
C ARG A 349 -6.29 12.13 26.03
#